data_AF-A0AB37H3S3-F1
#
_entry.id   AF-A0AB37H3S3-F1
#
_cell.length_a   1.000
_cell.length_b   1.000
_cell.length_c   1.000
_cell.angle_alpha   90.00
_cell.angle_beta   90.00
_cell.angle_gamma   90.00
#
_symmetry.space_group_name_H-M   'P 1'
#
loop_
_entity.id
_entity.type
_entity.pdbx_description
1 polymer ?
#
loop_
_entity_poly.entity_id
_entity_poly.type
_entity_poly.pdbx_seq_one_letter_code
_entity_poly.pdbx_strand_id
1 'polypeptide(L)' 'MTKTWWTMEDLVNETGRSRPWVIKNILEIPKYKSIIQEFGHYPANNNDHYAFIGSKMKQFLEERFQEIYHFKEVSK' A
#
# COMPACT_ATOMS: atom_id res chain seq x y z
N MET A 1 -2.89 13.93 -12.37
CA MET A 1 -1.75 13.14 -12.89
C MET A 1 -1.17 12.34 -11.74
N THR A 2 -1.02 11.03 -11.88
CA THR A 2 -0.40 10.21 -10.83
C THR A 2 1.12 10.40 -10.90
N LYS A 3 1.77 10.72 -9.78
CA LYS A 3 3.24 10.78 -9.70
C LYS A 3 3.83 9.42 -10.12
N THR A 4 4.99 9.44 -10.78
CA THR A 4 5.71 8.22 -11.17
C THR A 4 6.14 7.42 -9.94
N TRP A 5 6.61 8.11 -8.90
CA TRP A 5 7.08 7.53 -7.65
C TRP A 5 6.23 7.99 -6.50
N TRP A 6 5.68 7.04 -5.74
CA TRP A 6 4.97 7.27 -4.49
C TRP A 6 5.84 6.90 -3.32
N THR A 7 5.85 7.79 -2.34
CA THR A 7 6.44 7.55 -1.03
C THR A 7 5.40 6.95 -0.08
N MET A 8 5.82 6.60 1.14
CA MET A 8 4.89 6.25 2.21
C MET A 8 3.87 7.38 2.49
N GLU A 9 4.29 8.64 2.37
CA GLU A 9 3.40 9.80 2.59
C GLU A 9 2.34 9.90 1.50
N ASP A 10 2.72 9.70 0.23
CA ASP A 10 1.74 9.67 -0.87
C ASP A 10 0.71 8.54 -0.63
N LEU A 11 1.16 7.36 -0.20
CA LEU A 11 0.27 6.25 0.10
C LEU A 11 -0.68 6.53 1.28
N VAL A 12 -0.19 7.21 2.32
CA VAL A 12 -0.99 7.67 3.46
C VAL A 12 -2.04 8.70 3.02
N ASN A 13 -1.63 9.66 2.18
CA ASN A 13 -2.53 10.71 1.68
C ASN A 13 -3.62 10.12 0.77
N GLU A 14 -3.26 9.20 -0.12
CA GLU A 14 -4.18 8.58 -1.08
C GLU A 14 -5.17 7.61 -0.39
N THR A 15 -4.72 6.90 0.65
CA THR A 15 -5.62 6.05 1.45
C THR A 15 -6.44 6.85 2.47
N GLY A 16 -6.00 8.05 2.83
CA GLY A 16 -6.59 8.83 3.93
C GLY A 16 -6.45 8.15 5.30
N ARG A 17 -5.48 7.23 5.45
CA ARG A 17 -5.28 6.42 6.66
C ARG A 17 -3.90 6.66 7.25
N SER A 18 -3.78 6.45 8.56
CA SER A 18 -2.51 6.65 9.26
C SER A 18 -1.45 5.65 8.78
N ARG A 19 -0.18 6.06 8.83
CA ARG A 19 0.98 5.23 8.48
C ARG A 19 0.94 3.82 9.11
N PRO A 20 0.64 3.65 10.42
CA PRO A 20 0.55 2.32 11.03
C PRO A 20 -0.58 1.47 10.44
N TRP A 21 -1.70 2.09 10.06
CA TRP A 21 -2.82 1.38 9.46
C TRP A 21 -2.45 0.86 8.06
N VAL A 22 -1.81 1.69 7.24
CA VAL A 22 -1.35 1.31 5.90
C VAL A 22 -0.34 0.16 5.98
N ILE A 23 0.59 0.22 6.93
CA ILE A 23 1.54 -0.87 7.14
C ILE A 23 0.79 -2.16 7.46
N LYS A 24 -0.08 -2.15 8.48
CA LYS A 24 -0.77 -3.35 8.97
C LYS A 24 -1.77 -3.95 7.97
N ASN A 25 -2.50 -3.11 7.22
CA ASN A 25 -3.63 -3.55 6.40
C ASN A 25 -3.29 -3.61 4.90
N ILE A 26 -2.13 -3.10 4.48
CA ILE A 26 -1.71 -3.11 3.07
C ILE A 26 -0.32 -3.74 2.94
N LEU A 27 0.70 -3.22 3.60
CA LEU A 27 2.10 -3.60 3.36
C LEU A 27 2.54 -4.89 4.07
N GLU A 28 1.97 -5.21 5.23
CA GLU A 28 2.31 -6.41 6.03
C GLU A 28 1.45 -7.62 5.69
N ILE A 29 0.40 -7.45 4.88
CA ILE A 29 -0.42 -8.58 4.44
C ILE A 29 0.39 -9.40 3.43
N PRO A 30 0.72 -10.68 3.70
CA PRO A 30 1.63 -11.46 2.85
C PRO A 30 1.21 -11.52 1.38
N LYS A 31 -0.10 -11.65 1.13
CA LYS A 31 -0.71 -11.65 -0.21
C LYS A 31 -0.47 -10.34 -0.97
N TYR A 32 -0.53 -9.21 -0.28
CA TYR A 32 -0.36 -7.89 -0.89
C TYR A 32 1.12 -7.54 -1.00
N LYS A 33 1.92 -7.92 -0.01
CA LYS A 33 3.36 -7.70 0.02
C LYS A 33 4.04 -8.29 -1.21
N SER A 34 3.71 -9.53 -1.59
CA SER A 34 4.30 -10.16 -2.79
C SER A 34 3.99 -9.40 -4.07
N ILE A 35 2.75 -8.92 -4.22
CA ILE A 35 2.31 -8.15 -5.39
C ILE A 35 2.98 -6.78 -5.41
N ILE A 36 2.96 -6.07 -4.29
CA ILE A 36 3.54 -4.73 -4.16
C ILE A 36 5.05 -4.77 -4.37
N GLN A 37 5.75 -5.84 -3.97
CA GLN A 37 7.19 -6.00 -4.24
C GLN A 37 7.55 -6.01 -5.73
N GLU A 38 6.64 -6.38 -6.63
CA GLU A 38 6.89 -6.33 -8.08
C GLU A 38 6.99 -4.90 -8.62
N PHE A 39 6.44 -3.92 -7.90
CA PHE A 39 6.41 -2.52 -8.31
C PHE A 39 6.74 -1.54 -7.18
N GLY A 40 7.34 -2.05 -6.12
CA GLY A 40 7.51 -1.35 -4.86
C GLY A 40 8.76 -1.83 -4.13
N HIS A 41 9.47 -0.87 -3.57
CA HIS A 41 10.68 -1.07 -2.80
C HIS A 41 10.34 -0.99 -1.31
N TYR A 42 10.73 -2.02 -0.58
CA TYR A 42 10.59 -2.08 0.87
C TYR A 42 11.94 -1.75 1.50
N PRO A 43 11.96 -0.90 2.53
CA PRO A 43 13.20 -0.52 3.17
C PRO A 43 13.85 -1.73 3.85
N ALA A 44 15.09 -2.03 3.49
CA ALA A 44 15.86 -3.11 4.12
C ALA A 44 16.73 -2.60 5.28
N ASN A 45 17.11 -1.32 5.23
CA ASN A 45 18.06 -0.68 6.16
C ASN A 45 17.51 0.66 6.69
N ASN A 46 18.13 1.21 7.74
CA ASN A 46 17.70 2.47 8.37
C ASN A 46 17.73 3.72 7.46
N ASN A 47 18.49 3.68 6.36
CA ASN A 47 18.56 4.78 5.36
C ASN A 47 17.71 4.51 4.11
N ASP A 48 16.90 3.47 4.14
CA ASP A 48 16.09 3.06 3.01
C ASP A 48 14.64 3.51 3.19
N HIS A 49 13.98 3.84 2.09
CA HIS A 49 12.64 4.41 2.11
C HIS A 49 11.69 3.60 1.24
N TYR A 50 10.41 3.60 1.63
CA TYR A 50 9.36 3.05 0.77
C TYR A 50 9.24 3.86 -0.51
N ALA A 51 9.31 3.17 -1.64
CA ALA A 51 9.07 3.75 -2.95
C ALA A 51 8.17 2.83 -3.76
N PHE A 52 7.15 3.35 -4.41
CA PHE A 52 6.22 2.57 -5.22
C PHE A 52 6.03 3.22 -6.58
N ILE A 53 5.81 2.43 -7.62
CA ILE A 53 5.36 2.97 -8.91
C ILE A 53 3.92 3.44 -8.73
N GLY A 54 3.71 4.76 -8.75
CA GLY A 54 2.44 5.36 -8.32
C GLY A 54 1.24 4.90 -9.17
N SER A 55 1.41 4.72 -10.48
CA SER A 55 0.36 4.19 -11.36
C SER A 55 -0.07 2.77 -10.97
N LYS A 56 0.90 1.88 -10.71
CA LYS A 56 0.64 0.49 -10.31
C LYS A 56 0.07 0.41 -8.89
N MET A 57 0.58 1.22 -7.97
CA MET A 57 0.07 1.27 -6.60
C MET A 57 -1.38 1.78 -6.56
N LYS A 58 -1.69 2.81 -7.34
CA LYS A 58 -3.06 3.30 -7.48
C LYS A 58 -4.00 2.21 -8.02
N GLN A 59 -3.61 1.55 -9.11
CA GLN A 59 -4.40 0.46 -9.68
C GLN A 59 -4.62 -0.68 -8.66
N PHE A 60 -3.58 -1.06 -7.92
CA PHE A 60 -3.68 -2.06 -6.85
C PHE A 60 -4.71 -1.66 -5.78
N LEU A 61 -4.70 -0.39 -5.34
CA LEU A 61 -5.66 0.11 -4.34
C LEU A 61 -7.09 0.09 -4.88
N GLU A 62 -7.30 0.46 -6.15
CA GLU A 62 -8.61 0.45 -6.80
C GLU A 62 -9.16 -0.97 -6.94
N GLU A 63 -8.36 -1.92 -7.43
CA GLU A 63 -8.75 -3.32 -7.61
C GLU A 63 -9.04 -4.03 -6.28
N ARG A 64 -8.28 -3.69 -5.22
CA ARG A 64 -8.39 -4.32 -3.91
C ARG A 64 -9.18 -3.49 -2.90
N PHE A 65 -9.83 -2.42 -3.33
CA PHE A 65 -10.56 -1.51 -2.45
C PHE A 65 -11.57 -2.26 -1.55
N GLN A 66 -12.31 -3.19 -2.12
CA GLN A 66 -13.28 -4.02 -1.39
C GLN A 66 -12.58 -4.90 -0.33
N GLU A 67 -11.48 -5.58 -0.70
CA GLU A 67 -10.73 -6.42 0.25
C GLU A 67 -10.05 -5.59 1.35
N ILE A 68 -9.59 -4.38 1.04
CA ILE A 68 -8.91 -3.50 2.01
C ILE A 68 -9.91 -2.90 3.01
N TYR A 69 -11.11 -2.52 2.57
CA TYR A 69 -12.06 -1.76 3.40
C TYR A 69 -13.28 -2.54 3.90
N HIS A 70 -13.68 -3.65 3.26
CA HIS A 70 -14.90 -4.39 3.59
C HIS A 70 -14.65 -5.77 4.23
N PHE A 71 -13.39 -6.15 4.48
CA PHE A 71 -13.04 -7.45 5.09
C PHE A 71 -13.54 -7.63 6.54
N LYS A 72 -14.08 -6.58 7.18
CA LYS A 72 -14.57 -6.65 8.58
C LYS A 72 -16.00 -7.17 8.78
N GLU A 73 -16.76 -7.46 7.73
CA GLU A 73 -18.19 -7.83 7.91
C GLU A 73 -18.50 -9.33 8.00
N VAL A 74 -17.53 -10.24 7.78
CA VAL A 74 -17.83 -11.69 7.73
C VAL A 74 -17.31 -12.47 8.96
N SER A 75 -17.16 -11.81 10.10
CA SER A 75 -16.88 -12.51 11.36
C SER A 75 -17.83 -12.00 12.43
N LYS A 76 -19.11 -12.33 12.27
CA LYS A 76 -20.14 -12.19 13.29
C LYS A 76 -20.55 -13.57 13.78
#